data_AF-A0A7X3TZD0-F1
#
_entry.id   AF-A0A7X3TZD0-F1
#
_cell.length_a   1.000
_cell.length_b   1.000
_cell.length_c   1.000
_cell.angle_alpha   90.00
_cell.angle_beta   90.00
_cell.angle_gamma   90.00
#
_symmetry.space_group_name_H-M   'P 1'
#
loop_
_entity.id
_entity.type
_entity.pdbx_description
1 polymer ?
#
loop_
_entity_poly.entity_id
_entity_poly.type
_entity_poly.pdbx_seq_one_letter_code
_entity_poly.pdbx_strand_id
1 'polypeptide(L)'
;MAALQAAGPADDEMERARTSADADFVYRTQTVGGFGGRSDLLNMYNVLAGDPGYGPVDRRRYAEADAAALRRTAERCLRQDGRVALSVVPAAGSAAALPGSVQVHPR
;
A
#
# COMPACT_ATOMS: atom_id res chain seq x y z
N MET A 1 4.03 9.23 9.30
CA MET A 1 2.56 9.40 9.18
C MET A 1 2.09 10.80 9.55
N ALA A 2 2.49 11.37 10.71
CA ALA A 2 2.11 12.73 11.09
C ALA A 2 2.48 13.79 10.05
N ALA A 3 3.68 13.70 9.44
CA ALA A 3 4.10 14.62 8.36
C ALA A 3 3.17 14.54 7.13
N LEU A 4 2.83 13.33 6.67
CA LEU A 4 1.93 13.12 5.54
C LEU A 4 0.51 13.65 5.82
N GLN A 5 0.04 13.56 7.07
CA GLN A 5 -1.26 14.10 7.48
C GLN A 5 -1.23 15.64 7.58
N ALA A 6 -0.13 16.23 8.03
CA ALA A 6 -0.02 17.67 8.23
C ALA A 6 0.26 18.44 6.93
N ALA A 7 1.24 17.98 6.14
CA ALA A 7 1.74 18.69 4.96
C ALA A 7 1.37 18.03 3.64
N GLY A 8 1.03 16.73 3.64
CA GLY A 8 0.93 15.94 2.42
C GLY A 8 2.31 15.48 1.90
N PRO A 9 2.34 14.74 0.79
CA PRO A 9 3.59 14.36 0.14
C PRO A 9 4.21 15.57 -0.59
N ALA A 10 5.52 15.57 -0.73
CA ALA A 10 6.23 16.56 -1.55
C ALA A 10 6.02 16.29 -3.05
N ASP A 11 6.23 17.31 -3.88
CA ASP A 11 6.04 17.20 -5.33
C ASP A 11 6.98 16.15 -5.96
N ASP A 12 8.23 16.07 -5.51
CA ASP A 12 9.20 15.09 -6.01
C ASP A 12 8.85 13.66 -5.55
N GLU A 13 8.22 13.50 -4.38
CA GLU A 13 7.67 12.21 -3.93
C GLU A 13 6.50 11.78 -4.80
N MET A 14 5.61 12.72 -5.17
CA MET A 14 4.46 12.46 -6.05
C MET A 14 4.91 12.00 -7.43
N GLU A 15 5.82 12.73 -8.08
CA GLU A 15 6.32 12.38 -9.41
C GLU A 15 7.02 11.03 -9.43
N ARG A 16 7.84 10.77 -8.41
CA ARG A 16 8.50 9.47 -8.23
C ARG A 16 7.48 8.35 -8.05
N ALA A 17 6.48 8.54 -7.19
CA ALA A 17 5.47 7.52 -6.92
C ALA A 17 4.63 7.17 -8.16
N ARG A 18 4.22 8.18 -8.95
CA ARG A 18 3.52 7.94 -10.23
C ARG A 18 4.39 7.16 -11.20
N THR A 19 5.66 7.56 -11.34
CA THR A 19 6.61 6.92 -12.25
C THR A 19 6.85 5.46 -11.85
N SER A 20 7.04 5.19 -10.55
CA SER A 20 7.20 3.82 -10.04
C SER A 20 5.95 2.97 -10.29
N ALA A 21 4.75 3.49 -10.01
CA ALA A 21 3.51 2.76 -10.26
C ALA A 21 3.31 2.43 -11.75
N ASP A 22 3.69 3.35 -12.65
CA ASP A 22 3.62 3.12 -14.09
C ASP A 22 4.60 2.05 -14.58
N ALA A 23 5.85 2.13 -14.12
CA ALA A 23 6.88 1.14 -14.42
C ALA A 23 6.49 -0.25 -13.90
N ASP A 24 6.00 -0.34 -12.66
CA ASP A 24 5.53 -1.59 -12.07
C ASP A 24 4.40 -2.20 -12.88
N PHE A 25 3.44 -1.39 -13.35
CA PHE A 25 2.38 -1.86 -14.24
C PHE A 25 2.95 -2.46 -15.53
N VAL A 26 3.87 -1.75 -16.19
CA VAL A 26 4.52 -2.22 -17.42
C VAL A 26 5.24 -3.55 -17.18
N TYR A 27 6.12 -3.61 -16.18
CA TYR A 27 6.91 -4.82 -15.90
C TYR A 27 6.03 -6.03 -15.57
N ARG A 28 4.97 -5.85 -14.79
CA ARG A 28 4.02 -6.93 -14.46
C ARG A 28 3.27 -7.46 -15.68
N THR A 29 3.04 -6.64 -16.70
CA THR A 29 2.37 -7.07 -17.94
C THR A 29 3.28 -7.78 -18.94
N GLN A 30 4.61 -7.73 -18.75
CA GLN A 30 5.57 -8.40 -19.63
C GLN A 30 5.57 -9.93 -19.46
N THR A 31 5.15 -10.44 -18.30
CA THR A 31 5.07 -11.87 -18.02
C THR A 31 3.63 -12.37 -18.06
N VAL A 32 3.39 -13.54 -18.66
CA VAL A 32 2.05 -14.16 -18.69
C VAL A 32 1.64 -14.68 -17.32
N GLY A 33 2.58 -15.23 -16.55
CA GLY A 33 2.38 -15.78 -15.21
C GLY A 33 3.58 -15.51 -14.30
N GLY A 34 3.62 -16.17 -13.14
CA GLY A 34 4.53 -15.83 -12.02
C GLY A 34 3.89 -14.80 -11.09
N PHE A 35 4.42 -14.68 -9.86
CA PHE A 35 3.82 -13.84 -8.82
C PHE A 35 3.67 -12.40 -9.30
N GLY A 36 2.43 -11.97 -9.49
CA GLY A 36 2.08 -10.64 -9.96
C GLY A 36 2.09 -10.44 -11.48
N GLY A 37 2.26 -11.48 -12.30
CA GLY A 37 2.19 -11.37 -13.77
C GLY A 37 0.79 -11.05 -14.31
N ARG A 38 0.62 -11.08 -15.64
CA ARG A 38 -0.66 -10.75 -16.30
C ARG A 38 -1.84 -11.61 -15.82
N SER A 39 -1.65 -12.92 -15.68
CA SER A 39 -2.72 -13.81 -15.18
C SER A 39 -3.18 -13.45 -13.77
N ASP A 40 -2.24 -13.10 -12.88
CA ASP A 40 -2.54 -12.69 -11.51
C ASP A 40 -3.27 -11.35 -11.49
N LEU A 41 -2.88 -10.40 -12.35
CA LEU A 41 -3.58 -9.12 -12.52
C LEU A 41 -5.03 -9.31 -12.97
N LEU A 42 -5.24 -10.10 -14.03
CA LEU A 42 -6.58 -10.40 -14.55
C LEU A 42 -7.45 -11.06 -13.49
N ASN A 43 -6.91 -12.03 -12.76
CA ASN A 43 -7.63 -12.70 -11.69
C ASN A 43 -7.94 -11.76 -10.51
N MET A 44 -6.97 -10.96 -10.07
CA MET A 44 -7.15 -9.98 -9.01
C MET A 44 -8.27 -9.00 -9.35
N TYR A 45 -8.28 -8.42 -10.56
CA TYR A 45 -9.34 -7.48 -10.96
C TYR A 45 -10.69 -8.17 -11.17
N ASN A 46 -10.72 -9.40 -11.69
CA ASN A 46 -11.94 -10.19 -11.77
C ASN A 46 -12.56 -10.40 -10.37
N VAL A 47 -11.74 -10.72 -9.36
CA VAL A 47 -12.23 -10.99 -7.99
C VAL A 47 -12.59 -9.72 -7.23
N LEU A 48 -11.75 -8.68 -7.30
CA LEU A 48 -11.91 -7.49 -6.45
C LEU A 48 -12.75 -6.39 -7.10
N ALA A 49 -12.71 -6.27 -8.43
CA ALA A 49 -13.42 -5.24 -9.18
C ALA A 49 -14.56 -5.81 -10.05
N GLY A 50 -14.68 -7.13 -10.19
CA GLY A 50 -15.67 -7.77 -11.06
C GLY A 50 -15.39 -7.59 -12.56
N ASP A 51 -14.23 -7.03 -12.92
CA ASP A 51 -13.85 -6.73 -14.30
C ASP A 51 -12.37 -7.11 -14.51
N PRO A 52 -12.05 -8.24 -15.16
CA PRO A 52 -10.67 -8.59 -15.46
C PRO A 52 -9.95 -7.52 -16.32
N GLY A 53 -10.69 -6.70 -17.06
CA GLY A 53 -10.18 -5.61 -17.89
C GLY A 53 -9.88 -4.31 -17.15
N TYR A 54 -10.05 -4.24 -15.82
CA TYR A 54 -9.95 -3.00 -15.04
C TYR A 54 -8.56 -2.33 -15.02
N GLY A 55 -7.52 -3.02 -15.50
CA GLY A 55 -6.12 -2.56 -15.46
C GLY A 55 -5.88 -1.12 -15.96
N PRO A 56 -6.37 -0.70 -17.14
CA PRO A 56 -6.19 0.67 -17.63
C PRO A 56 -6.87 1.73 -16.76
N VAL A 57 -8.01 1.40 -16.14
CA VAL A 57 -8.72 2.29 -15.21
C VAL A 57 -7.88 2.47 -13.94
N ASP A 58 -7.33 1.38 -13.40
CA ASP A 58 -6.48 1.46 -12.21
C ASP A 58 -5.16 2.20 -12.49
N ARG A 59 -4.53 1.95 -13.64
CA ARG A 59 -3.35 2.70 -14.07
C ARG A 59 -3.63 4.20 -14.14
N ARG A 60 -4.77 4.60 -14.70
CA ARG A 60 -5.18 6.01 -14.75
C ARG A 60 -5.39 6.60 -13.36
N ARG A 61 -5.99 5.83 -12.43
CA ARG A 61 -6.17 6.24 -11.02
C ARG A 61 -4.83 6.61 -10.35
N TYR A 62 -3.76 5.88 -10.61
CA TYR A 62 -2.41 6.23 -10.13
C TYR A 62 -1.82 7.45 -10.86
N ALA A 63 -1.97 7.51 -12.19
CA ALA A 63 -1.48 8.63 -12.99
C ALA A 63 -2.15 9.97 -12.61
N GLU A 64 -3.40 9.94 -12.16
CA GLU A 64 -4.21 11.11 -11.77
C GLU A 64 -4.24 11.34 -10.24
N ALA A 65 -3.42 10.64 -9.45
CA ALA A 65 -3.38 10.81 -8.01
C ALA A 65 -3.15 12.28 -7.60
N ASP A 66 -3.76 12.75 -6.52
CA ASP A 66 -3.65 14.16 -6.09
C ASP A 66 -3.05 14.21 -4.67
N ALA A 67 -2.07 15.10 -4.47
CA ALA A 67 -1.37 15.26 -3.19
C ALA A 67 -2.35 15.67 -2.07
N ALA A 68 -3.29 16.57 -2.38
CA ALA A 68 -4.29 17.00 -1.41
C ALA A 68 -5.28 15.87 -1.08
N ALA A 69 -5.70 15.08 -2.07
CA ALA A 69 -6.54 13.90 -1.86
C ALA A 69 -5.82 12.83 -1.04
N LEU A 70 -4.52 12.62 -1.25
CA LEU A 70 -3.69 11.71 -0.46
C LEU A 70 -3.58 12.18 0.98
N ARG A 71 -3.32 13.47 1.23
CA ARG A 71 -3.32 14.05 2.58
C ARG A 71 -4.66 13.82 3.29
N ARG A 72 -5.79 14.18 2.65
CA ARG A 72 -7.13 13.94 3.22
C ARG A 72 -7.37 12.46 3.51
N THR A 73 -6.87 11.57 2.66
CA THR A 73 -6.99 10.12 2.84
C THR A 73 -6.12 9.64 4.01
N ALA A 74 -4.92 10.19 4.18
CA ALA A 74 -4.07 9.92 5.34
C ALA A 74 -4.74 10.38 6.64
N GLU A 75 -5.38 11.56 6.65
CA GLU A 75 -6.13 12.07 7.81
C GLU A 75 -7.30 11.12 8.19
N ARG A 76 -8.01 10.57 7.19
CA ARG A 76 -9.14 9.65 7.41
C ARG A 76 -8.71 8.24 7.80
N CYS A 77 -7.70 7.68 7.13
CA CYS A 77 -7.36 6.27 7.22
C CYS A 77 -6.23 5.97 8.22
N LEU A 78 -5.34 6.93 8.50
CA LEU A 78 -4.17 6.72 9.38
C LEU A 78 -4.39 7.35 10.76
N ARG A 79 -5.60 7.22 11.29
CA ARG A 79 -5.95 7.78 12.60
C ARG A 79 -5.19 7.08 13.72
N GLN A 80 -4.76 7.84 14.72
CA GLN A 80 -4.02 7.29 15.86
C GLN A 80 -4.89 6.45 16.80
N ASP A 81 -6.18 6.77 16.90
CA ASP A 81 -7.15 6.09 17.76
C ASP A 81 -7.68 4.77 17.18
N GLY A 82 -7.35 4.46 15.92
CA GLY A 82 -7.65 3.18 15.26
C GLY A 82 -6.41 2.32 15.02
N ARG A 83 -5.28 2.62 15.68
CA ARG A 83 -4.01 1.94 15.43
C ARG A 83 -3.93 0.60 16.18
N VAL A 84 -3.62 -0.46 15.43
CA VAL A 84 -3.12 -1.73 15.98
C VAL A 84 -1.63 -1.84 15.66
N ALA A 85 -0.81 -2.23 16.65
CA ALA A 85 0.62 -2.41 16.47
C ALA A 85 1.03 -3.82 16.90
N LEU A 86 1.79 -4.50 16.03
CA LEU A 86 2.39 -5.81 16.30
C LEU A 86 3.90 -5.63 16.41
N SER A 87 4.49 -6.12 17.50
CA SER A 87 5.94 -6.17 17.69
C SER A 87 6.38 -7.62 17.63
N VAL A 88 7.27 -7.93 16.68
CA VAL A 88 7.87 -9.25 16.54
C VAL A 88 9.32 -9.13 16.95
N VAL A 89 9.67 -9.76 18.07
CA VAL A 89 11.02 -9.78 18.62
C VAL A 89 11.47 -11.22 18.83
N PRO A 90 12.78 -11.53 18.76
CA PRO A 90 13.29 -12.84 19.12
C PRO A 90 12.89 -13.19 20.58
N ALA A 91 12.68 -14.47 20.87
CA ALA A 91 12.28 -14.91 22.21
C ALA A 91 13.26 -14.46 23.31
N ALA A 92 14.56 -14.50 23.03
CA ALA A 92 15.60 -14.02 23.95
C ALA A 92 15.63 -12.49 24.13
N GLY A 93 14.89 -11.74 23.31
CA GLY A 93 14.87 -10.27 23.27
C GLY A 93 13.50 -9.67 23.61
N SER A 94 12.69 -10.34 24.43
CA SER A 94 11.32 -9.90 24.76
C SER A 94 11.24 -8.48 25.34
N ALA A 95 12.29 -8.03 26.02
CA ALA A 95 12.40 -6.67 26.56
C ALA A 95 12.42 -5.57 25.47
N ALA A 96 12.73 -5.91 24.21
CA ALA A 96 12.70 -4.97 23.08
C ALA A 96 11.31 -4.83 22.44
N ALA A 97 10.30 -5.55 22.94
CA ALA A 97 8.94 -5.44 22.42
C ALA A 97 8.40 -4.01 22.59
N LEU A 98 7.52 -3.60 21.68
CA LEU A 98 6.86 -2.29 21.76
C LEU A 98 6.21 -2.12 23.14
N PRO A 99 6.39 -0.97 23.83
CA PRO A 99 5.79 -0.74 25.13
C PRO A 99 4.28 -0.96 25.13
N GLY A 100 3.77 -1.63 26.17
CA GLY A 100 2.35 -1.98 26.31
C GLY A 100 1.92 -3.17 25.45
N SER A 101 2.84 -3.86 24.77
CA SER A 101 2.52 -5.10 24.06
C SER A 101 2.15 -6.22 25.03
N VAL A 102 1.16 -7.02 24.63
CA VAL A 102 0.82 -8.30 25.27
C VAL A 102 1.35 -9.42 24.39
N GLN A 103 2.10 -10.36 24.97
CA GLN A 103 2.61 -11.50 24.22
C GLN A 103 1.45 -12.40 23.78
N VAL A 104 1.36 -12.65 22.48
CA VAL A 104 0.38 -13.56 21.89
C VAL A 104 1.11 -14.86 21.51
N HIS A 105 0.66 -15.98 22.08
CA HIS A 105 1.09 -17.31 21.63
C HIS A 105 0.15 -17.73 20.48
N PRO A 106 0.65 -17.88 19.24
CA PRO A 106 -0.15 -18.45 18.16
C PRO A 106 -0.62 -19.84 18.58
N ARG A 107 -1.89 -20.17 18.34
CA ARG A 107 -2.39 -21.53 18.48
C ARG A 107 -1.89 -22.41 17.35
#